data_AF-A0A6A8AMN6-F1
#
_entry.id   AF-A0A6A8AMN6-F1
#
_cell.length_a   1.000
_cell.length_b   1.000
_cell.length_c   1.000
_cell.angle_alpha   90.00
_cell.angle_beta   90.00
_cell.angle_gamma   90.00
#
_symmetry.space_group_name_H-M   'P 1'
#
loop_
_entity.id
_entity.type
_entity.pdbx_description
1 polymer ?
#
loop_
_entity_poly.entity_id
_entity_poly.type
_entity_poly.pdbx_seq_one_letter_code
_entity_poly.pdbx_strand_id
1 'polypeptide(L)'
;MSISPILYESLMEDVDFHILSFLKRQRLGRYQDAVAEAARIEKATGVPMTVESFKPSHFGWTEYKLPVGSTFKSLKDKVRFYPVGIFSTDENFEALKWWRGNKVEYLFDWPVFWVPRKKEKQAVMTPQPIFKTSFTFEVVAPGAAAKVDAWIIGYVVLPATLREMPITR
;
A
#
# COMPACT_ATOMS: atom_id res chain seq x y z
N MET A 1 -21.36 -10.02 -27.51
CA MET A 1 -20.21 -10.91 -27.83
C MET A 1 -19.85 -11.64 -26.55
N SER A 2 -20.11 -12.95 -26.48
CA SER A 2 -19.79 -13.76 -25.29
C SER A 2 -18.38 -14.33 -25.47
N ILE A 3 -17.46 -13.96 -24.59
CA ILE A 3 -16.13 -14.58 -24.54
C ILE A 3 -16.32 -16.01 -24.04
N SER A 4 -15.69 -16.99 -24.70
CA SER A 4 -15.76 -18.41 -24.29
C SER A 4 -15.22 -18.57 -22.86
N PRO A 5 -15.87 -19.35 -21.98
CA PRO A 5 -15.40 -19.60 -20.61
C PRO A 5 -13.94 -20.10 -20.55
N ILE A 6 -13.52 -20.90 -21.53
CA ILE A 6 -12.14 -21.42 -21.64
C ILE A 6 -11.14 -20.29 -21.93
N LEU A 7 -11.54 -19.32 -22.76
CA LEU A 7 -10.70 -18.16 -23.09
C LEU A 7 -10.61 -17.21 -21.90
N TYR A 8 -11.70 -17.07 -21.13
CA TYR A 8 -11.72 -16.28 -19.90
C TYR A 8 -10.83 -16.89 -18.81
N GLU A 9 -10.91 -18.21 -18.59
CA GLU A 9 -10.04 -18.90 -17.64
C GLU A 9 -8.56 -18.78 -18.03
N SER A 10 -8.20 -19.01 -19.30
CA SER A 10 -6.83 -18.83 -19.79
C SER A 10 -6.31 -17.40 -19.61
N LEU A 11 -7.14 -16.38 -19.87
CA LEU A 11 -6.76 -14.97 -19.67
C LEU A 11 -6.58 -14.65 -18.18
N MET A 12 -7.43 -15.20 -17.30
CA MET A 12 -7.34 -14.97 -15.86
C MET A 12 -6.13 -15.68 -15.24
N GLU A 13 -5.74 -16.86 -15.74
CA GLU A 13 -4.54 -17.56 -15.29
C GLU A 13 -3.25 -16.78 -15.62
N ASP A 14 -3.18 -16.19 -16.81
CA ASP A 14 -2.07 -15.34 -17.21
C ASP A 14 -2.05 -14.05 -16.38
N VAL A 15 -3.20 -13.40 -16.17
CA VAL A 15 -3.31 -12.17 -15.36
C VAL A 15 -2.84 -12.43 -13.92
N ASP A 16 -3.23 -13.54 -13.30
CA ASP A 16 -2.81 -13.93 -11.95
C ASP A 16 -1.28 -14.08 -11.85
N PHE A 17 -0.64 -14.74 -12.81
CA PHE A 17 0.82 -14.91 -12.85
C PHE A 17 1.55 -13.57 -13.04
N HIS A 18 1.03 -12.71 -13.92
CA HIS A 18 1.62 -11.40 -14.20
C HIS A 18 1.49 -10.45 -13.01
N ILE A 19 0.34 -10.39 -12.34
CA ILE A 19 0.13 -9.55 -11.14
C ILE A 19 1.07 -10.00 -10.01
N LEU A 20 1.21 -11.29 -9.75
CA LEU A 20 2.08 -11.80 -8.68
C LEU A 20 3.56 -11.57 -8.95
N SER A 21 4.01 -11.86 -10.19
CA SER A 21 5.41 -11.62 -10.58
C SER A 21 5.74 -10.12 -10.62
N PHE A 22 4.78 -9.28 -10.99
CA PHE A 22 4.91 -7.83 -10.95
C PHE A 22 4.99 -7.33 -9.50
N LEU A 23 4.05 -7.72 -8.63
CA LEU A 23 4.09 -7.40 -7.20
C LEU A 23 5.41 -7.82 -6.55
N LYS A 24 5.90 -9.02 -6.84
CA LYS A 24 7.19 -9.49 -6.29
C LYS A 24 8.36 -8.59 -6.72
N ARG A 25 8.40 -8.19 -8.01
CA ARG A 25 9.42 -7.27 -8.54
C ARG A 25 9.29 -5.88 -7.92
N GLN A 26 8.08 -5.34 -7.84
CA GLN A 26 7.83 -4.04 -7.23
C GLN A 26 8.19 -4.03 -5.73
N ARG A 27 7.89 -5.10 -4.99
CA ARG A 27 8.30 -5.25 -3.58
C ARG A 27 9.81 -5.18 -3.43
N LEU A 28 10.56 -5.89 -4.28
CA LEU A 28 12.02 -5.88 -4.23
C LEU A 28 12.59 -4.49 -4.53
N GLY A 29 12.14 -3.85 -5.61
CA GLY A 29 12.59 -2.51 -5.97
C GLY A 29 12.27 -1.48 -4.88
N ARG A 30 11.09 -1.56 -4.26
CA ARG A 30 10.72 -0.65 -3.16
C ARG A 30 11.46 -0.90 -1.87
N TYR A 31 11.81 -2.14 -1.58
CA TYR A 31 12.69 -2.41 -0.45
C TYR A 31 14.07 -1.78 -0.68
N GLN A 32 14.62 -1.89 -1.90
CA GLN A 32 15.90 -1.25 -2.24
C GLN A 32 15.83 0.28 -2.15
N ASP A 33 14.76 0.90 -2.66
CA ASP A 33 14.53 2.35 -2.51
C ASP A 33 14.46 2.78 -1.04
N ALA A 34 13.78 2.00 -0.20
CA ALA A 34 13.63 2.28 1.22
C ALA A 34 14.98 2.16 1.96
N VAL A 35 15.78 1.14 1.65
CA VAL A 35 17.14 0.98 2.19
C VAL A 35 18.06 2.13 1.77
N ALA A 36 18.00 2.53 0.50
CA ALA A 36 18.79 3.65 0.00
C ALA A 36 18.42 4.97 0.69
N GLU A 37 17.12 5.23 0.89
CA GLU A 37 16.66 6.42 1.62
C GLU A 37 17.05 6.37 3.11
N ALA A 38 16.98 5.20 3.76
CA ALA A 38 17.42 5.03 5.14
C ALA A 38 18.91 5.42 5.28
N ALA A 39 19.78 4.87 4.43
CA ALA A 39 21.20 5.20 4.41
C ALA A 39 21.45 6.68 4.12
N ARG A 40 20.66 7.28 3.21
CA ARG A 40 20.77 8.72 2.89
C ARG A 40 20.41 9.59 4.09
N ILE A 41 19.32 9.29 4.79
CA ILE A 41 18.88 10.06 5.97
C ILE A 41 19.89 9.90 7.11
N GLU A 42 20.37 8.68 7.34
CA GLU A 42 21.38 8.40 8.37
C GLU A 42 22.67 9.18 8.11
N LYS A 43 23.21 9.13 6.89
CA LYS A 43 24.38 9.92 6.50
C LYS A 43 24.17 11.42 6.67
N ALA A 44 22.98 11.93 6.36
CA ALA A 44 22.70 13.36 6.40
C ALA A 44 22.43 13.89 7.82
N THR A 45 21.99 13.03 8.75
CA THR A 45 21.47 13.47 10.05
C THR A 45 22.15 12.84 11.27
N GLY A 46 22.95 11.80 11.06
CA GLY A 46 23.57 11.01 12.13
C GLY A 46 22.57 10.16 12.95
N VAL A 47 21.30 10.09 12.53
CA VAL A 47 20.28 9.28 13.21
C VAL A 47 20.25 7.88 12.62
N PRO A 48 20.45 6.81 13.42
CA PRO A 48 20.33 5.43 12.94
C PRO A 48 18.93 5.15 12.40
N MET A 49 18.85 4.65 11.17
CA MET A 49 17.58 4.38 10.49
C MET A 49 17.35 2.87 10.36
N THR A 50 16.08 2.48 10.29
CA THR A 50 15.67 1.10 10.01
C THR A 50 14.59 1.06 8.94
N VAL A 51 14.49 -0.08 8.26
CA VAL A 51 13.45 -0.38 7.27
C VAL A 51 12.66 -1.58 7.78
N GLU A 52 11.34 -1.45 7.87
CA GLU A 52 10.46 -2.56 8.20
C GLU A 52 9.25 -2.63 7.28
N SER A 53 8.63 -3.81 7.20
CA SER A 53 7.33 -3.97 6.55
C SER A 53 6.28 -3.13 7.27
N PHE A 54 5.37 -2.51 6.51
CA PHE A 54 4.29 -1.72 7.08
C PHE A 54 3.28 -2.60 7.87
N LYS A 55 2.95 -2.18 9.09
CA LYS A 55 2.09 -2.86 10.08
C LYS A 55 0.99 -1.91 10.57
N PRO A 56 -0.13 -2.43 11.12
CA PRO A 56 -1.20 -1.62 11.70
C PRO A 56 -0.74 -0.63 12.77
N SER A 57 0.18 -1.06 13.64
CA SER A 57 0.69 -0.23 14.75
C SER A 57 1.34 1.07 14.26
N HIS A 58 1.92 1.12 13.07
CA HIS A 58 2.50 2.34 12.50
C HIS A 58 1.47 3.45 12.34
N PHE A 59 0.21 3.11 12.11
CA PHE A 59 -0.90 4.07 11.99
C PHE A 59 -1.77 4.13 13.25
N GLY A 60 -1.33 3.52 14.35
CA GLY A 60 -2.08 3.46 15.60
C GLY A 60 -3.29 2.53 15.55
N TRP A 61 -3.29 1.57 14.63
CA TRP A 61 -4.36 0.60 14.48
C TRP A 61 -3.95 -0.75 15.07
N THR A 62 -4.97 -1.53 15.44
CA THR A 62 -4.81 -2.86 16.03
C THR A 62 -5.13 -3.99 15.05
N GLU A 63 -5.71 -3.67 13.90
CA GLU A 63 -6.25 -4.65 12.94
C GLU A 63 -5.68 -4.43 11.54
N TYR A 64 -5.55 -5.52 10.79
CA TYR A 64 -5.25 -5.50 9.36
C TYR A 64 -6.53 -5.26 8.54
N LYS A 65 -7.20 -4.14 8.83
CA LYS A 65 -8.40 -3.68 8.12
C LYS A 65 -8.25 -2.21 7.76
N LEU A 66 -8.76 -1.81 6.60
CA LEU A 66 -8.74 -0.40 6.20
C LEU A 66 -10.10 0.25 6.47
N PRO A 67 -10.13 1.47 7.04
CA PRO A 67 -11.35 2.25 7.19
C PRO A 67 -11.88 2.68 5.82
N VAL A 68 -13.19 2.53 5.60
CA VAL A 68 -13.86 3.01 4.38
C VAL A 68 -13.89 4.54 4.38
N GLY A 69 -13.71 5.14 3.20
CA GLY A 69 -13.62 6.59 3.04
C GLY A 69 -12.22 7.14 3.27
N SER A 70 -12.14 8.44 3.54
CA SER A 70 -10.87 9.18 3.57
C SER A 70 -10.16 9.05 4.91
N THR A 71 -8.85 8.75 4.86
CA THR A 71 -7.96 8.75 6.02
C THR A 71 -6.74 9.62 5.76
N PHE A 72 -6.58 10.67 6.56
CA PHE A 72 -5.39 11.51 6.57
C PHE A 72 -4.35 10.96 7.54
N LYS A 73 -3.07 10.95 7.12
CA LYS A 73 -1.92 10.63 7.98
C LYS A 73 -0.82 11.65 7.78
N SER A 74 -0.29 12.16 8.89
CA SER A 74 0.96 12.93 8.90
C SER A 74 2.08 12.08 9.44
N LEU A 75 3.18 11.93 8.70
CA LEU A 75 4.35 11.19 9.17
C LEU A 75 5.18 12.04 10.14
N LYS A 76 5.81 11.39 11.12
CA LYS A 76 6.83 11.99 12.00
C LYS A 76 8.05 12.44 11.18
N ASP A 77 8.89 13.28 11.79
CA ASP A 77 10.13 13.70 11.12
C ASP A 77 11.02 12.49 10.78
N LYS A 78 11.73 12.55 9.66
CA LYS A 78 12.58 11.49 9.10
C LYS A 78 11.88 10.15 8.82
N VAL A 79 10.57 10.06 9.01
CA VAL A 79 9.77 8.89 8.62
C VAL A 79 9.39 8.99 7.14
N ARG A 80 9.44 7.86 6.45
CA ARG A 80 9.00 7.72 5.06
C ARG A 80 8.11 6.48 4.94
N PHE A 81 7.10 6.57 4.07
CA PHE A 81 6.21 5.45 3.77
C PHE A 81 6.26 5.12 2.28
N TYR A 82 6.47 3.84 1.99
CA TYR A 82 6.63 3.26 0.66
C TYR A 82 5.54 2.20 0.46
N PRO A 83 4.30 2.59 0.13
CA PRO A 83 3.28 1.62 -0.23
C PRO A 83 3.67 0.95 -1.56
N VAL A 84 3.41 -0.35 -1.65
CA VAL A 84 3.73 -1.18 -2.81
C VAL A 84 2.46 -1.70 -3.47
N GLY A 85 1.50 -2.14 -2.67
CA GLY A 85 0.27 -2.70 -3.19
C GLY A 85 -0.75 -2.92 -2.10
N ILE A 86 -1.81 -3.63 -2.44
CA ILE A 86 -2.91 -3.95 -1.53
C ILE A 86 -3.23 -5.42 -1.64
N PHE A 87 -3.62 -5.99 -0.51
CA PHE A 87 -4.29 -7.27 -0.42
C PHE A 87 -5.67 -7.04 0.20
N SER A 88 -6.70 -7.72 -0.28
CA SER A 88 -8.06 -7.65 0.25
C SER A 88 -8.81 -8.95 0.04
N THR A 89 -9.61 -9.36 1.01
CA THR A 89 -10.62 -10.41 0.85
C THR A 89 -12.04 -9.85 0.78
N ASP A 90 -12.19 -8.53 0.94
CA ASP A 90 -13.47 -7.85 0.90
C ASP A 90 -14.00 -7.73 -0.55
N GLU A 91 -15.24 -8.20 -0.76
CA GLU A 91 -15.89 -8.19 -2.08
C GLU A 91 -16.30 -6.79 -2.52
N ASN A 92 -16.51 -5.86 -1.59
CA ASN A 92 -16.96 -4.51 -1.90
C ASN A 92 -15.78 -3.55 -2.14
N PHE A 93 -14.54 -3.97 -1.89
CA PHE A 93 -13.38 -3.10 -2.07
C PHE A 93 -13.02 -2.89 -3.55
N GLU A 94 -13.10 -1.66 -4.04
CA GLU A 94 -12.97 -1.34 -5.47
C GLU A 94 -11.68 -0.61 -5.83
N ALA A 95 -11.27 0.34 -4.99
CA ALA A 95 -10.09 1.16 -5.24
C ALA A 95 -9.50 1.77 -3.97
N LEU A 96 -8.21 2.08 -4.01
CA LEU A 96 -7.54 2.95 -3.06
C LEU A 96 -7.02 4.19 -3.77
N LYS A 97 -7.55 5.36 -3.42
CA LYS A 97 -7.14 6.63 -4.03
C LYS A 97 -6.12 7.33 -3.16
N TRP A 98 -5.16 8.03 -3.77
CA TRP A 98 -4.06 8.65 -3.05
C TRP A 98 -3.95 10.15 -3.34
N TRP A 99 -3.65 10.92 -2.28
CA TRP A 99 -3.35 12.34 -2.35
C TRP A 99 -2.10 12.69 -1.54
N ARG A 100 -1.40 13.74 -1.97
CA ARG A 100 -0.43 14.45 -1.12
C ARG A 100 -1.19 15.32 -0.10
N GLY A 101 -0.68 15.36 1.14
CA GLY A 101 -1.28 16.15 2.20
C GLY A 101 -2.71 15.74 2.53
N ASN A 102 -3.47 16.66 3.13
CA ASN A 102 -4.89 16.49 3.42
C ASN A 102 -5.71 16.81 2.15
N LYS A 103 -5.69 15.90 1.16
CA LYS A 103 -6.29 16.07 -0.18
C LYS A 103 -5.84 17.35 -0.91
N VAL A 104 -4.57 17.74 -0.77
CA VAL A 104 -4.02 18.94 -1.42
C VAL A 104 -3.78 18.70 -2.91
N GLU A 105 -3.23 17.55 -3.27
CA GLU A 105 -2.92 17.17 -4.66
C GLU A 105 -3.31 15.72 -4.86
N TYR A 106 -4.18 15.44 -5.83
CA TYR A 106 -4.51 14.08 -6.24
C TYR A 106 -3.31 13.45 -6.97
N LEU A 107 -2.97 12.22 -6.61
CA LEU A 107 -1.85 11.51 -7.22
C LEU A 107 -2.36 10.50 -8.25
N PHE A 108 -3.12 9.49 -7.81
CA PHE A 108 -3.67 8.42 -8.65
C PHE A 108 -4.59 7.50 -7.84
N ASP A 109 -5.31 6.66 -8.57
CA ASP A 109 -6.11 5.56 -8.05
C ASP A 109 -5.33 4.25 -8.17
N TRP A 110 -5.44 3.37 -7.18
CA TRP A 110 -5.05 1.97 -7.26
C TRP A 110 -6.33 1.14 -7.40
N PRO A 111 -6.75 0.79 -8.63
CA PRO A 111 -7.86 -0.13 -8.82
C PRO A 111 -7.47 -1.51 -8.29
N VAL A 112 -8.43 -2.20 -7.68
CA VAL A 112 -8.22 -3.52 -7.10
C VAL A 112 -8.80 -4.57 -8.04
N PHE A 113 -8.02 -5.57 -8.38
CA PHE A 113 -8.38 -6.64 -9.32
C PHE A 113 -8.61 -7.93 -8.57
N TRP A 114 -9.65 -8.67 -8.95
CA TRP A 114 -9.91 -10.00 -8.40
C TRP A 114 -8.93 -11.02 -8.96
N VAL A 115 -8.34 -11.83 -8.07
CA VAL A 115 -7.43 -12.94 -8.37
C VAL A 115 -8.16 -14.24 -8.03
N PRO A 116 -8.85 -14.88 -9.00
CA PRO A 116 -9.79 -15.98 -8.74
C PRO A 116 -9.17 -17.16 -8.01
N ARG A 117 -7.95 -17.57 -8.38
CA ARG A 117 -7.28 -18.74 -7.78
C ARG A 117 -7.06 -18.59 -6.28
N LYS A 118 -6.86 -17.36 -5.82
CA LYS A 118 -6.61 -17.05 -4.41
C LYS A 118 -7.86 -16.58 -3.67
N LYS A 119 -8.94 -16.31 -4.41
CA LYS A 119 -10.17 -15.70 -3.88
C LYS A 119 -9.87 -14.41 -3.11
N GLU A 120 -9.01 -13.56 -3.67
CA GLU A 120 -8.61 -12.28 -3.07
C GLU A 120 -8.56 -11.18 -4.14
N LYS A 121 -8.73 -9.93 -3.72
CA LYS A 121 -8.48 -8.74 -4.51
C LYS A 121 -7.08 -8.20 -4.24
N GLN A 122 -6.35 -7.82 -5.29
CA GLN A 122 -5.03 -7.22 -5.20
C GLN A 122 -4.92 -5.94 -6.02
N ALA A 123 -4.11 -4.99 -5.56
CA ALA A 123 -3.79 -3.79 -6.33
C ALA A 123 -2.28 -3.52 -6.31
N VAL A 124 -1.75 -3.07 -7.45
CA VAL A 124 -0.38 -2.60 -7.61
C VAL A 124 -0.34 -1.66 -8.80
N MET A 125 0.29 -0.50 -8.66
CA MET A 125 0.45 0.42 -9.79
C MET A 125 1.78 1.13 -9.78
N THR A 126 2.32 1.38 -10.96
CA THR A 126 3.53 2.17 -11.17
C THR A 126 3.20 3.50 -11.86
N PRO A 127 3.86 4.60 -11.47
CA PRO A 127 4.82 4.71 -10.37
C PRO A 127 4.12 4.63 -8.99
N GLN A 128 4.75 3.98 -8.02
CA GLN A 128 4.22 3.96 -6.64
C GLN A 128 4.66 5.25 -5.91
N PRO A 129 3.81 5.81 -5.03
CA PRO A 129 4.15 7.03 -4.33
C PRO A 129 5.21 6.75 -3.27
N ILE A 130 5.98 7.79 -2.93
CA ILE A 130 6.81 7.80 -1.73
C ILE A 130 6.36 8.97 -0.88
N PHE A 131 5.83 8.67 0.29
CA PHE A 131 5.33 9.70 1.20
C PHE A 131 6.42 10.09 2.18
N LYS A 132 6.84 11.35 2.11
CA LYS A 132 7.88 11.92 2.97
C LYS A 132 7.35 12.79 4.11
N THR A 133 6.08 13.19 4.01
CA THR A 133 5.43 14.10 4.93
C THR A 133 4.02 13.58 5.23
N SER A 134 2.98 14.24 4.75
CA SER A 134 1.60 13.85 4.98
C SER A 134 0.93 13.41 3.68
N PHE A 135 -0.09 12.57 3.83
CA PHE A 135 -0.87 12.03 2.73
C PHE A 135 -2.28 11.69 3.18
N THR A 136 -3.15 11.55 2.20
CA THR A 136 -4.49 10.98 2.39
C THR A 136 -4.61 9.77 1.48
N PHE A 137 -5.21 8.71 1.99
CA PHE A 137 -5.74 7.66 1.14
C PHE A 137 -7.25 7.56 1.34
N GLU A 138 -7.96 7.12 0.31
CA GLU A 138 -9.40 6.89 0.38
C GLU A 138 -9.72 5.48 -0.10
N VAL A 139 -10.39 4.73 0.76
CA VAL A 139 -10.91 3.40 0.45
C VAL A 139 -12.28 3.57 -0.18
N VAL A 140 -12.40 3.19 -1.45
CA VAL A 140 -13.67 3.14 -2.18
C VAL A 140 -14.22 1.73 -2.06
N ALA A 141 -15.32 1.61 -1.31
CA ALA A 141 -16.01 0.35 -1.11
C ALA A 141 -17.53 0.57 -0.94
N PRO A 142 -18.27 0.79 -2.04
CA PRO A 142 -19.70 1.07 -1.97
C PRO A 142 -20.45 -0.11 -1.35
N GLY A 143 -21.36 0.17 -0.42
CA GLY A 143 -22.14 -0.85 0.28
C GLY A 143 -21.39 -1.64 1.36
N ALA A 144 -20.09 -1.38 1.58
CA ALA A 144 -19.32 -2.02 2.63
C ALA A 144 -19.65 -1.49 4.03
N ALA A 145 -19.24 -2.25 5.05
CA ALA A 145 -19.20 -1.76 6.44
C ALA A 145 -18.16 -0.64 6.60
N ALA A 146 -18.09 -0.03 7.80
CA ALA A 146 -17.15 1.07 8.08
C ALA A 146 -15.66 0.71 7.90
N LYS A 147 -15.33 -0.58 7.84
CA LYS A 147 -14.00 -1.11 7.51
C LYS A 147 -14.13 -2.26 6.53
N VAL A 148 -13.12 -2.45 5.70
CA VAL A 148 -12.99 -3.59 4.77
C VAL A 148 -11.84 -4.49 5.18
N ASP A 149 -11.97 -5.78 4.91
CA ASP A 149 -10.90 -6.78 5.09
C ASP A 149 -9.82 -6.62 4.01
N ALA A 150 -9.03 -5.55 4.15
CA ALA A 150 -7.94 -5.17 3.27
C ALA A 150 -6.73 -4.64 4.05
N TRP A 151 -5.56 -4.72 3.43
CA TRP A 151 -4.32 -4.19 3.99
C TRP A 151 -3.36 -3.66 2.92
N ILE A 152 -2.74 -2.51 3.21
CA ILE A 152 -1.69 -1.94 2.37
C ILE A 152 -0.39 -2.72 2.62
N ILE A 153 0.18 -3.25 1.55
CA ILE A 153 1.52 -3.85 1.58
C ILE A 153 2.51 -2.73 1.30
N GLY A 154 3.54 -2.59 2.13
CA GLY A 154 4.55 -1.56 1.93
C GLY A 154 5.72 -1.67 2.91
N TYR A 155 6.59 -0.68 2.84
CA TYR A 155 7.71 -0.51 3.74
C TYR A 155 7.65 0.86 4.42
N VAL A 156 8.23 0.93 5.60
CA VAL A 156 8.43 2.18 6.32
C VAL A 156 9.93 2.34 6.60
N VAL A 157 10.42 3.56 6.40
CA VAL A 157 11.76 3.97 6.84
C VAL A 157 11.55 4.87 8.04
N LEU A 158 12.22 4.58 9.14
CA LEU A 158 12.06 5.33 10.39
C LEU A 158 13.33 5.26 11.25
N PRO A 159 13.52 6.22 12.18
CA PRO A 159 14.54 6.10 13.21
C PRO A 159 14.42 4.78 13.96
N ALA A 160 15.54 4.13 14.27
CA ALA A 160 15.55 2.83 14.96
C ALA A 160 14.78 2.84 16.30
N THR A 161 14.68 3.99 16.95
CA THR A 161 13.95 4.21 18.21
C THR A 161 12.43 4.18 18.07
N LEU A 162 11.89 4.27 16.84
CA LEU A 162 10.45 4.25 16.57
C LEU A 162 9.96 2.88 16.06
N ARG A 163 10.83 1.86 16.04
CA ARG A 163 10.51 0.52 15.54
C ARG A 163 9.26 -0.03 16.22
N GLU A 164 8.34 -0.55 15.42
CA GLU A 164 7.05 -1.10 15.88
C GLU A 164 6.12 -0.09 16.58
N MET A 165 6.44 1.20 16.57
CA MET A 165 5.63 2.27 17.18
C MET A 165 4.83 3.04 16.13
N PRO A 166 3.79 3.79 16.55
CA PRO A 166 3.11 4.73 15.67
C PRO A 166 4.09 5.72 15.04
N ILE A 167 4.08 5.79 13.69
CA ILE A 167 4.96 6.65 12.88
C ILE A 167 4.27 7.95 12.48
N THR A 168 3.05 8.17 12.97
CA THR A 168 2.21 9.31 12.64
C THR A 168 2.14 10.29 13.82
N ARG A 169 1.93 11.57 13.51
CA ARG A 169 1.74 12.63 14.51
C ARG A 169 0.28 12.76 14.90
#